data_AF-A0A6I2F8A5-F1
#
_entry.id   AF-A0A6I2F8A5-F1
#
_cell.length_a   1.000
_cell.length_b   1.000
_cell.length_c   1.000
_cell.angle_alpha   90.00
_cell.angle_beta   90.00
_cell.angle_gamma   90.00
#
_symmetry.space_group_name_H-M   'P 1'
#
loop_
_entity.id
_entity.type
_entity.pdbx_description
1 polymer ?
#
loop_
_entity_poly.entity_id
_entity_poly.type
_entity_poly.pdbx_seq_one_letter_code
_entity_poly.pdbx_strand_id
1 'polypeptide(L)'
;MRGCEAHAECSSDRPGHGLNRLQARLAQATPSKWVDAVVVGADDDGFVAVADLGGGIRRLWHHAPLAGALAPGEPVAVHAVYGVLARGDERLSVADA
;
A
#
# COMPACT_ATOMS: atom_id res chain seq x y z
N MET A 1 10.68 12.16 -2.28
CA MET A 1 11.36 11.16 -1.43
C MET A 1 11.99 10.14 -2.37
N ARG A 2 13.25 9.75 -2.14
CA ARG A 2 13.87 8.60 -2.83
C ARG A 2 13.36 7.32 -2.17
N GLY A 3 13.27 6.22 -2.91
CA GLY A 3 12.89 4.91 -2.35
C GLY A 3 13.86 4.43 -1.26
N CYS A 4 13.53 3.31 -0.61
CA CYS A 4 14.42 2.72 0.40
C CYS A 4 15.64 2.08 -0.28
N GLU A 5 16.84 2.60 -0.01
CA GLU A 5 18.08 2.17 -0.68
C GLU A 5 18.46 0.70 -0.40
N ALA A 6 18.02 0.14 0.74
CA ALA A 6 18.28 -1.25 1.16
C ALA A 6 16.96 -2.02 1.39
N HIS A 7 16.00 -1.88 0.48
CA HIS A 7 14.67 -2.46 0.65
C HIS A 7 14.68 -3.98 0.89
N ALA A 8 15.62 -4.71 0.28
CA ALA A 8 15.75 -6.16 0.44
C ALA A 8 16.17 -6.60 1.86
N GLU A 9 16.79 -5.70 2.63
CA GLU A 9 17.34 -5.94 3.97
C GLU A 9 16.50 -5.24 5.06
N CYS A 10 15.38 -4.62 4.67
CA CYS A 10 14.59 -3.82 5.56
C CYS A 10 13.89 -4.67 6.63
N SER A 11 14.13 -4.36 7.90
CA SER A 11 13.51 -5.01 9.07
C SER A 11 12.57 -4.09 9.86
N SER A 12 12.37 -2.86 9.38
CA SER A 12 11.45 -1.90 9.99
C SER A 12 10.01 -2.34 9.81
N ASP A 13 9.17 -2.08 10.81
CA ASP A 13 7.72 -2.32 10.80
C ASP A 13 6.91 -1.02 10.89
N ARG A 14 7.57 0.12 10.68
CA ARG A 14 6.91 1.42 10.53
C ARG A 14 6.00 1.44 9.30
N PRO A 15 5.02 2.36 9.23
CA PRO A 15 4.17 2.51 8.05
C PRO A 15 4.98 2.54 6.75
N GLY A 16 4.54 1.77 5.75
CA GLY A 16 5.25 1.62 4.48
C GLY A 16 6.31 0.51 4.45
N HIS A 17 6.66 -0.11 5.58
CA HIS A 17 7.67 -1.19 5.62
C HIS A 17 7.04 -2.59 5.78
N GLY A 18 7.55 -3.42 6.70
CA GLY A 18 6.97 -4.72 6.99
C GLY A 18 5.58 -4.59 7.63
N LEU A 19 4.62 -5.39 7.18
CA LEU A 19 3.29 -5.47 7.78
C LEU A 19 3.35 -6.28 9.08
N ASN A 20 3.24 -5.60 10.23
CA ASN A 20 3.25 -6.30 11.51
C ASN A 20 1.90 -7.00 11.80
N ARG A 21 1.93 -8.00 12.70
CA ARG A 21 0.76 -8.84 13.00
C ARG A 21 -0.42 -8.06 13.59
N LEU A 22 -0.15 -7.02 14.38
CA LEU A 22 -1.20 -6.23 15.00
C LEU A 22 -1.90 -5.34 13.96
N GLN A 23 -1.14 -4.68 13.10
CA GLN A 23 -1.63 -3.89 11.97
C GLN A 23 -2.53 -4.73 11.05
N ALA A 24 -2.07 -5.94 10.67
CA ALA A 24 -2.86 -6.86 9.85
C ALA A 24 -4.18 -7.27 10.52
N ARG A 25 -4.14 -7.61 11.82
CA ARG A 25 -5.33 -8.00 12.60
C ARG A 25 -6.32 -6.85 12.71
N LEU A 26 -5.85 -5.64 12.99
CA LEU A 26 -6.69 -4.47 13.14
C LEU A 26 -7.38 -4.13 11.80
N ALA A 27 -6.65 -4.12 10.69
CA ALA A 27 -7.23 -3.88 9.36
C ALA A 27 -8.30 -4.93 8.97
N GLN A 28 -8.14 -6.19 9.38
CA GLN A 28 -9.16 -7.22 9.18
C GLN A 28 -10.37 -7.04 10.10
N ALA A 29 -10.16 -6.60 11.34
CA ALA A 29 -11.22 -6.40 12.33
C ALA A 29 -12.07 -5.15 12.06
N THR A 30 -11.61 -4.23 11.20
CA THR A 30 -12.34 -3.01 10.83
C THR A 30 -12.70 -2.97 9.33
N PRO A 31 -13.56 -3.88 8.84
CA PRO A 31 -13.86 -4.01 7.41
C PRO A 31 -14.49 -2.75 6.80
N SER A 32 -15.20 -1.94 7.59
CA SER A 32 -15.84 -0.70 7.14
C SER A 32 -14.88 0.44 6.79
N LYS A 33 -13.57 0.24 6.97
CA LYS A 33 -12.53 1.24 6.70
C LYS A 33 -11.71 0.94 5.44
N TRP A 34 -12.00 -0.16 4.76
CA TRP A 34 -11.46 -0.41 3.43
C TRP A 34 -12.16 0.48 2.41
N VAL A 35 -11.36 1.04 1.50
CA VAL A 35 -11.82 1.82 0.36
C VAL A 35 -11.32 1.12 -0.90
N ASP A 36 -12.24 0.70 -1.76
CA ASP A 36 -11.90 0.15 -3.06
C ASP A 36 -11.31 1.25 -3.96
N ALA A 37 -10.26 0.89 -4.68
CA ALA A 37 -9.55 1.78 -5.57
C ALA A 37 -8.95 1.04 -6.76
N VAL A 38 -8.48 1.80 -7.74
CA VAL A 38 -7.79 1.31 -8.92
C VAL A 38 -6.41 1.92 -8.97
N VAL A 39 -5.39 1.10 -9.27
CA VAL A 39 -4.03 1.59 -9.46
C VAL A 39 -3.97 2.52 -10.69
N VAL A 40 -3.43 3.72 -10.49
CA VAL A 40 -3.17 4.70 -11.56
C VAL A 40 -1.74 4.50 -12.10
N GLY A 41 -0.80 4.22 -11.22
CA GLY A 41 0.60 3.95 -11.57
C GLY A 41 1.41 3.58 -10.34
N ALA A 42 2.47 2.80 -10.56
CA ALA A 42 3.44 2.41 -9.55
C ALA A 42 4.87 2.53 -10.11
N ASP A 43 5.86 2.75 -9.25
CA ASP A 43 7.25 2.94 -9.66
C ASP A 43 8.25 2.05 -8.88
N ASP A 44 9.49 2.07 -9.36
CA ASP A 44 10.61 1.33 -8.77
C ASP A 44 11.06 1.91 -7.42
N ASP A 45 10.67 3.15 -7.10
CA ASP A 45 10.94 3.80 -5.82
C ASP A 45 9.92 3.40 -4.73
N GLY A 46 8.95 2.55 -5.09
CA GLY A 46 7.93 2.02 -4.18
C GLY A 46 6.72 2.92 -3.99
N PHE A 47 6.54 3.95 -4.83
CA PHE A 47 5.32 4.74 -4.82
C PHE A 47 4.23 4.08 -5.66
N VAL A 48 2.98 4.26 -5.22
CA VAL A 48 1.80 3.92 -5.99
C VAL A 48 0.75 5.02 -5.85
N ALA A 49 0.18 5.44 -6.97
CA ALA A 49 -1.01 6.27 -7.00
C ALA A 49 -2.23 5.38 -7.21
N VAL A 50 -3.27 5.58 -6.40
CA VAL A 50 -4.55 4.87 -6.51
C VAL A 50 -5.69 5.87 -6.57
N ALA A 51 -6.67 5.59 -7.42
CA ALA A 51 -7.90 6.37 -7.53
C ALA A 51 -9.04 5.59 -6.87
N ASP A 52 -9.68 6.17 -5.84
CA ASP A 52 -10.90 5.60 -5.29
C ASP A 52 -12.11 5.84 -6.21
N LEU A 53 -13.18 5.09 -5.98
CA LEU A 53 -14.40 5.16 -6.79
C LEU A 53 -15.18 6.49 -6.62
N GLY A 54 -14.80 7.31 -5.63
CA GLY A 54 -15.33 8.66 -5.43
C GLY A 54 -14.56 9.74 -6.20
N GLY A 55 -13.51 9.35 -6.95
CA GLY A 55 -12.66 10.27 -7.71
C GLY A 55 -11.49 10.86 -6.91
N GLY A 56 -11.28 10.42 -5.67
CA GLY A 56 -10.13 10.81 -4.86
C GLY A 56 -8.86 10.06 -5.32
N ILE A 57 -7.74 10.77 -5.43
CA ILE A 57 -6.43 10.18 -5.70
C ILE A 57 -5.62 10.16 -4.41
N ARG A 58 -5.06 9.00 -4.05
CA ARG A 58 -4.11 8.85 -2.94
C ARG A 58 -2.78 8.40 -3.48
N ARG A 59 -1.71 8.99 -2.96
CA ARG A 59 -0.35 8.54 -3.22
C ARG A 59 0.16 7.83 -1.97
N LEU A 60 0.59 6.60 -2.17
CA LEU A 60 1.05 5.71 -1.13
C LEU A 60 2.49 5.29 -1.42
N TRP A 61 3.19 4.87 -0.37
CA TRP A 61 4.56 4.39 -0.46
C TRP A 61 4.74 3.07 0.29
N HIS A 62 5.48 2.17 -0.33
CA HIS A 62 6.02 0.95 0.27
C HIS A 62 7.54 0.93 0.09
N HIS A 63 8.26 0.36 1.05
CA HIS A 63 9.72 0.36 1.03
C HIS A 63 10.34 -0.42 -0.13
N ALA A 64 9.65 -1.47 -0.62
CA ALA A 64 10.08 -2.23 -1.78
C ALA A 64 9.48 -1.66 -3.08
N PRO A 65 10.15 -1.85 -4.23
CA PRO A 65 9.61 -1.48 -5.54
C PRO A 65 8.21 -2.03 -5.74
N LEU A 66 7.31 -1.20 -6.28
CA LEU A 66 5.94 -1.60 -6.61
C LEU A 66 5.73 -1.77 -8.12
N ALA A 67 6.65 -1.25 -8.93
CA ALA A 67 6.71 -1.57 -10.35
C ALA A 67 6.80 -3.09 -10.56
N GLY A 68 5.90 -3.61 -11.40
CA GLY A 68 5.76 -5.05 -11.67
C GLY A 68 4.97 -5.84 -10.61
N ALA A 69 4.86 -5.35 -9.37
CA ALA A 69 3.98 -5.91 -8.36
C ALA A 69 2.53 -5.42 -8.54
N LEU A 70 2.36 -4.15 -8.92
CA LEU A 70 1.06 -3.52 -9.19
C LEU A 70 1.05 -2.92 -10.59
N ALA A 71 -0.01 -3.19 -11.35
CA ALA A 71 -0.20 -2.64 -12.70
C ALA A 71 -1.29 -1.56 -12.74
N PRO A 72 -1.16 -0.50 -13.57
CA PRO A 72 -2.26 0.42 -13.84
C PRO A 72 -3.55 -0.32 -14.24
N GLY A 73 -4.68 0.08 -13.67
CA GLY A 73 -5.99 -0.56 -13.86
C GLY A 73 -6.26 -1.71 -12.91
N GLU A 74 -5.28 -2.16 -12.13
CA GLU A 74 -5.46 -3.25 -11.18
C GLU A 74 -6.35 -2.83 -9.99
N PRO A 75 -7.39 -3.62 -9.64
CA PRO A 75 -8.22 -3.34 -8.48
C PRO A 75 -7.46 -3.63 -7.19
N VAL A 76 -7.56 -2.70 -6.25
CA VAL A 76 -6.96 -2.79 -4.93
C VAL A 76 -7.95 -2.27 -3.89
N ALA A 77 -7.72 -2.57 -2.62
CA ALA A 77 -8.41 -1.92 -1.52
C ALA A 77 -7.40 -1.29 -0.57
N VAL A 78 -7.70 -0.10 -0.04
CA VAL A 78 -6.82 0.62 0.89
C VAL A 78 -7.51 0.80 2.23
N HIS A 79 -6.83 0.41 3.30
CA HIS A 79 -7.22 0.65 4.68
C HIS A 79 -6.40 1.81 5.25
N ALA A 80 -6.79 3.05 4.96
CA ALA A 80 -6.02 4.25 5.30
C ALA A 80 -5.70 4.38 6.81
N VAL A 81 -6.61 3.98 7.70
CA VAL A 81 -6.40 4.09 9.17
C VAL A 81 -5.23 3.25 9.67
N TYR A 82 -4.95 2.12 9.02
CA TYR A 82 -3.88 1.19 9.42
C TYR A 82 -2.83 1.04 8.32
N GLY A 83 -2.85 1.90 7.30
CA GLY A 83 -1.87 1.89 6.20
C GLY A 83 -1.69 0.51 5.58
N VAL A 84 -2.75 -0.11 5.08
CA VAL A 84 -2.66 -1.40 4.39
C VAL A 84 -3.26 -1.30 2.99
N LEU A 85 -2.51 -1.76 1.99
CA LEU A 85 -3.01 -1.99 0.64
C LEU A 85 -3.24 -3.49 0.45
N ALA A 86 -4.41 -3.85 -0.07
CA ALA A 86 -4.77 -5.21 -0.43
C ALA A 86 -4.86 -5.34 -1.94
N ARG A 87 -4.25 -6.41 -2.45
CA ARG A 87 -4.32 -6.86 -3.85
C ARG A 87 -4.64 -8.35 -3.82
N GLY A 88 -5.90 -8.72 -4.08
CA GLY A 88 -6.37 -10.09 -3.84
C GLY A 88 -6.13 -10.52 -2.38
N ASP A 89 -5.37 -11.58 -2.17
CA ASP A 89 -4.99 -12.09 -0.84
C ASP A 89 -3.71 -11.45 -0.28
N GLU A 90 -2.96 -10.71 -1.10
CA GLU A 90 -1.74 -10.02 -0.68
C GLU A 90 -2.06 -8.79 0.15
N ARG A 91 -1.22 -8.50 1.16
CA ARG A 91 -1.33 -7.34 2.03
C ARG A 91 0.02 -6.66 2.18
N LEU A 92 0.08 -5.38 1.83
CA LEU A 92 1.27 -4.54 1.92
C LEU A 92 1.05 -3.44 2.95
N SER A 93 2.02 -3.20 3.83
CA SER A 93 2.02 -1.99 4.66
C SER A 93 2.41 -0.80 3.78
N VAL A 94 1.61 0.26 3.83
CA VAL A 94 1.79 1.47 3.04
C VAL A 94 1.73 2.70 3.92
N ALA A 95 2.43 3.77 3.52
CA ALA A 95 2.36 5.08 4.14
C ALA A 95 1.83 6.12 3.14
N ASP A 96 1.15 7.16 3.62
CA ASP A 96 0.82 8.32 2.80
C ASP A 96 2.12 9.07 2.42
N ALA A 97 2.21 9.51 1.16
CA ALA A 97 3.41 10.11 0.55
C ALA A 97 3.28 11.60 0.23
#